data_AF-A0A3P6FD19-F1
#
_entry.id   AF-A0A3P6FD19-F1
#
_cell.length_a   1.000
_cell.length_b   1.000
_cell.length_c   1.000
_cell.angle_alpha   90.00
_cell.angle_beta   90.00
_cell.angle_gamma   90.00
#
_symmetry.space_group_name_H-M   'P 1'
#
loop_
_entity.id
_entity.type
_entity.pdbx_description
1 polymer ?
#
loop_
_entity_poly.entity_id
_entity_poly.type
_entity_poly.pdbx_seq_one_letter_code
_entity_poly.pdbx_strand_id
1 'polypeptide(L)'
;MAEVETKQETNAATEPETQAATELETKADSMVGEIWIGVDIKASAEKFHHMFAKRPHHVSNATPRHIGGVELHEGEWDKVGSIVLWNYIHEGKPKVAKDRIEAVDPEKNLRKFRVLEGDVLKEYKTF
;
A
#
# COMPACT_ATOMS: atom_id res chain seq x y z
N MET A 1 40.08 -61.89 -18.86
CA MET A 1 38.72 -61.71 -19.42
C MET A 1 38.07 -60.52 -18.71
N ALA A 2 37.40 -59.67 -19.51
CA ALA A 2 36.51 -58.55 -19.20
C ALA A 2 37.10 -57.21 -18.68
N GLU A 3 37.03 -56.20 -19.58
CA GLU A 3 36.88 -54.74 -19.35
C GLU A 3 35.63 -54.39 -18.50
N VAL A 4 35.57 -53.16 -17.96
CA VAL A 4 34.61 -52.10 -18.39
C VAL A 4 34.82 -50.78 -17.60
N GLU A 5 34.57 -49.70 -18.35
CA GLU A 5 34.75 -48.25 -18.20
C GLU A 5 33.92 -47.46 -17.15
N THR A 6 34.49 -46.29 -16.76
CA THR A 6 33.94 -44.90 -16.72
C THR A 6 32.53 -44.59 -16.20
N LYS A 7 32.42 -43.61 -15.26
CA LYS A 7 31.69 -42.32 -15.45
C LYS A 7 31.74 -41.40 -14.21
N GLN A 8 31.90 -40.10 -14.52
CA GLN A 8 31.60 -38.94 -13.66
C GLN A 8 30.13 -38.92 -13.23
N GLU A 9 29.81 -38.31 -12.10
CA GLU A 9 28.74 -37.32 -12.04
C GLU A 9 28.87 -36.42 -10.80
N THR A 10 29.21 -35.17 -11.08
CA THR A 10 28.89 -33.98 -10.28
C THR A 10 27.43 -34.03 -9.87
N ASN A 11 27.10 -33.68 -8.62
CA ASN A 11 25.87 -32.96 -8.36
C ASN A 11 26.03 -32.03 -7.17
N ALA A 12 25.95 -30.74 -7.50
CA ALA A 12 25.70 -29.65 -6.58
C ALA A 12 24.40 -29.91 -5.82
N ALA A 13 24.42 -29.69 -4.52
CA ALA A 13 23.23 -29.65 -3.70
C ALA A 13 23.39 -28.58 -2.63
N THR A 14 23.15 -27.34 -3.02
CA THR A 14 22.63 -26.25 -2.18
C THR A 14 22.01 -25.23 -3.14
N GLU A 15 20.86 -24.65 -2.79
CA GLU A 15 20.09 -23.60 -3.51
C GLU A 15 18.85 -24.00 -4.35
N PRO A 16 17.81 -24.61 -3.75
CA PRO A 16 16.43 -24.42 -4.25
C PRO A 16 15.73 -23.20 -3.62
N GLU A 17 16.10 -22.81 -2.39
CA GLU A 17 15.41 -21.73 -1.65
C GLU A 17 15.84 -20.33 -2.12
N THR A 18 17.13 -20.13 -2.43
CA THR A 18 17.66 -18.85 -2.91
C THR A 18 17.11 -18.46 -4.28
N GLN A 19 16.95 -19.43 -5.20
CA GLN A 19 16.39 -19.20 -6.53
C GLN A 19 14.89 -18.91 -6.49
N ALA A 20 14.13 -19.62 -5.65
CA ALA A 20 12.71 -19.34 -5.49
C ALA A 20 12.47 -17.95 -4.88
N ALA A 21 13.29 -17.53 -3.90
CA ALA A 21 13.21 -16.20 -3.31
C ALA A 21 13.57 -15.10 -4.31
N THR A 22 14.65 -15.26 -5.08
CA THR A 22 15.04 -14.27 -6.10
C THR A 22 14.06 -14.22 -7.29
N GLU A 23 13.46 -15.34 -7.69
CA GLU A 23 12.42 -15.35 -8.73
C GLU A 23 11.10 -14.73 -8.23
N LEU A 24 10.74 -14.95 -6.96
CA LEU A 24 9.59 -14.29 -6.32
C LEU A 24 9.81 -12.78 -6.16
N GLU A 25 11.03 -12.35 -5.80
CA GLU A 25 11.40 -10.93 -5.71
C GLU A 25 11.44 -10.26 -7.11
N THR A 26 12.04 -10.91 -8.10
CA THR A 26 12.08 -10.40 -9.49
C THR A 26 10.68 -10.38 -10.13
N LYS A 27 9.84 -11.37 -9.83
CA LYS A 27 8.43 -11.40 -10.24
C LYS A 27 7.59 -10.37 -9.50
N ALA A 28 7.87 -10.09 -8.23
CA ALA A 28 7.21 -9.02 -7.49
C ALA A 28 7.55 -7.65 -8.10
N ASP A 29 8.80 -7.40 -8.46
CA ASP A 29 9.25 -6.14 -9.06
C ASP A 29 8.61 -5.88 -10.43
N SER A 30 8.48 -6.92 -11.27
CA SER A 30 7.75 -6.83 -12.55
C SER A 30 6.22 -6.66 -12.43
N MET A 31 5.66 -6.74 -11.22
CA MET A 31 4.23 -6.55 -10.92
C MET A 31 3.94 -5.22 -10.18
N VAL A 32 4.93 -4.35 -10.02
CA VAL A 32 4.74 -3.01 -9.43
C VAL A 32 4.36 -2.03 -10.53
N GLY A 33 3.29 -1.27 -10.29
CA GLY A 33 2.86 -0.16 -11.14
C GLY A 33 2.71 1.11 -10.33
N GLU A 34 3.13 2.24 -10.91
CA GLU A 34 2.98 3.57 -10.30
C GLU A 34 2.03 4.42 -11.13
N ILE A 35 1.15 5.17 -10.46
CA ILE A 35 0.20 6.09 -11.09
C ILE A 35 0.32 7.45 -10.41
N TRP A 36 0.40 8.51 -11.20
CA TRP A 36 0.43 9.90 -10.75
C TRP A 36 -0.73 10.67 -11.34
N ILE A 37 -1.46 11.41 -10.50
CA ILE A 37 -2.60 12.24 -10.92
C ILE A 37 -2.42 13.64 -10.33
N GLY A 38 -2.43 14.66 -11.21
CA GLY A 38 -2.51 16.06 -10.83
C GLY A 38 -3.93 16.58 -10.98
N VAL A 39 -4.45 17.25 -9.96
CA VAL A 39 -5.77 17.91 -10.00
C VAL A 39 -5.64 19.32 -9.45
N ASP A 40 -6.11 20.30 -10.21
CA ASP A 40 -6.12 21.69 -9.78
C ASP A 40 -7.22 21.92 -8.74
N ILE A 41 -6.85 22.51 -7.61
CA ILE A 41 -7.78 22.93 -6.56
C ILE A 41 -7.84 24.44 -6.48
N LYS A 42 -9.05 24.98 -6.30
CA LYS A 42 -9.27 26.41 -6.02
C LYS A 42 -9.01 26.77 -4.56
N ALA A 43 -9.07 25.78 -3.66
CA ALA A 43 -8.75 25.95 -2.26
C ALA A 43 -7.24 26.06 -2.06
N SER A 44 -6.80 26.79 -1.03
CA SER A 44 -5.39 26.80 -0.63
C SER A 44 -4.92 25.40 -0.24
N ALA A 45 -3.68 25.05 -0.61
CA ALA A 45 -3.06 23.77 -0.25
C ALA A 45 -3.12 23.47 1.25
N GLU A 46 -2.87 24.47 2.10
CA GLU A 46 -2.91 24.34 3.57
C GLU A 46 -4.29 23.88 4.08
N LYS A 47 -5.38 24.50 3.63
CA LYS A 47 -6.74 24.09 4.01
C LYS A 47 -7.06 22.67 3.59
N PHE A 48 -6.62 22.28 2.39
CA PHE A 48 -6.80 20.92 1.90
C PHE A 48 -6.03 19.92 2.76
N HIS A 49 -4.74 20.16 2.98
CA HIS A 49 -3.89 19.31 3.83
C HIS A 49 -4.41 19.20 5.25
N HIS A 50 -4.80 20.33 5.86
CA HIS A 50 -5.36 20.37 7.21
C HIS A 50 -6.61 19.49 7.35
N MET A 51 -7.49 19.48 6.34
CA MET A 51 -8.67 18.62 6.34
C MET A 51 -8.27 17.14 6.37
N PHE A 52 -7.33 16.72 5.52
CA PHE A 52 -6.90 15.31 5.49
C PHE A 52 -6.09 14.92 6.72
N ALA A 53 -5.20 15.77 7.22
CA ALA A 53 -4.29 15.43 8.31
C ALA A 53 -4.96 15.54 9.69
N LYS A 54 -5.65 16.65 9.98
CA LYS A 54 -6.14 16.94 11.34
C LYS A 54 -7.62 16.67 11.52
N ARG A 55 -8.40 16.66 10.45
CA ARG A 55 -9.86 16.49 10.50
C ARG A 55 -10.39 15.51 9.44
N PRO A 56 -9.82 14.30 9.31
CA PRO A 56 -10.20 13.40 8.23
C PRO A 56 -11.68 12.99 8.25
N HIS A 57 -12.33 13.00 9.42
CA HIS A 57 -13.79 12.83 9.55
C HIS A 57 -14.62 13.92 8.84
N HIS A 58 -14.04 15.06 8.47
CA HIS A 58 -14.71 16.05 7.61
C HIS A 58 -14.72 15.66 6.13
N VAL A 59 -13.85 14.74 5.70
CA VAL A 59 -13.79 14.31 4.29
C VAL A 59 -15.09 13.62 3.90
N SER A 60 -15.69 12.81 4.78
CA SER A 60 -17.00 12.20 4.53
C SER A 60 -18.12 13.24 4.38
N ASN A 61 -18.07 14.34 5.13
CA ASN A 61 -19.03 15.45 4.97
C ASN A 61 -18.86 16.17 3.62
N ALA A 62 -17.62 16.32 3.16
CA ALA A 62 -17.32 16.98 1.89
C ALA A 62 -17.64 16.10 0.67
N THR A 63 -17.54 14.77 0.80
CA THR A 63 -17.76 13.81 -0.29
C THR A 63 -18.49 12.54 0.16
N PRO A 64 -19.73 12.65 0.65
CA PRO A 64 -20.46 11.54 1.27
C PRO A 64 -20.80 10.40 0.27
N ARG A 65 -20.78 10.69 -1.03
CA ARG A 65 -20.95 9.70 -2.09
C ARG A 65 -19.74 8.77 -2.24
N HIS A 66 -18.55 9.22 -1.84
CA HIS A 66 -17.29 8.51 -2.03
C HIS A 66 -16.67 8.03 -0.71
N ILE A 67 -16.85 8.78 0.37
CA ILE A 67 -16.34 8.45 1.71
C ILE A 67 -17.52 8.45 2.68
N GLY A 68 -17.86 7.28 3.20
CA GLY A 68 -18.91 7.11 4.21
C GLY A 68 -18.45 7.53 5.60
N GLY A 69 -17.16 7.43 5.90
CA GLY A 69 -16.61 7.81 7.20
C GLY A 69 -15.11 7.56 7.32
N VAL A 70 -14.52 8.16 8.35
CA VAL A 70 -13.11 7.94 8.70
C VAL A 70 -12.98 7.81 10.21
N GLU A 71 -12.31 6.74 10.64
CA GLU A 71 -12.17 6.37 12.05
C GLU A 71 -10.69 6.29 12.42
N LEU A 72 -10.34 6.74 13.63
CA LEU A 72 -9.01 6.59 14.18
C LEU A 72 -8.99 5.27 14.96
N HIS A 73 -8.16 4.34 14.53
CA HIS A 73 -8.03 3.04 15.17
C HIS A 73 -6.99 3.09 16.29
N GLU A 74 -5.81 3.64 15.98
CA GLU A 74 -4.66 3.71 16.88
C GLU A 74 -3.92 5.03 16.66
N GLY A 75 -3.41 5.61 17.75
CA GLY A 75 -2.60 6.83 17.72
C GLY A 75 -3.41 8.12 17.66
N GLU A 76 -2.93 9.07 16.86
CA GLU A 76 -3.49 10.43 16.71
C GLU A 76 -3.57 10.80 15.21
N TRP A 77 -4.55 11.62 14.83
CA TRP A 77 -4.87 11.90 13.42
C TRP A 77 -3.70 12.37 12.53
N ASP A 78 -2.75 13.13 13.10
CA ASP A 78 -1.64 13.74 12.37
C ASP A 78 -0.25 13.14 12.70
N LYS A 79 -0.21 11.99 13.38
CA LYS A 79 1.05 11.34 13.77
C LYS A 79 1.43 10.21 12.84
N VAL A 80 2.72 10.17 12.48
CA VAL A 80 3.30 9.02 11.78
C VAL A 80 3.18 7.79 12.67
N GLY A 81 2.79 6.66 12.09
CA GLY A 81 2.53 5.40 12.78
C GLY A 81 1.07 5.18 13.16
N SER A 82 0.23 6.23 13.20
CA SER A 82 -1.19 6.08 13.50
C SER A 82 -1.92 5.25 12.44
N ILE A 83 -2.96 4.55 12.88
CA ILE A 83 -3.80 3.70 12.02
C ILE A 83 -5.18 4.33 11.86
N VAL A 84 -5.61 4.48 10.62
CA VAL A 84 -6.86 5.11 10.22
C VAL A 84 -7.66 4.14 9.36
N LEU A 85 -8.97 4.02 9.61
CA LEU A 85 -9.88 3.27 8.76
C LEU A 85 -10.67 4.22 7.88
N TRP A 86 -10.57 4.02 6.57
CA TRP A 86 -11.38 4.70 5.56
C TRP A 86 -12.54 3.80 5.14
N ASN A 87 -13.75 4.22 5.46
CA ASN A 87 -14.96 3.63 4.92
C ASN A 87 -15.29 4.34 3.60
N TYR A 88 -14.96 3.73 2.46
CA TYR A 88 -15.14 4.32 1.14
C TYR A 88 -16.21 3.59 0.33
N ILE A 89 -16.75 4.26 -0.68
CA ILE A 89 -17.78 3.72 -1.57
C ILE A 89 -17.17 3.62 -2.97
N HIS A 90 -17.10 2.40 -3.49
CA HIS A 90 -16.59 2.13 -4.83
C HIS A 90 -17.61 1.28 -5.58
N GLU A 91 -18.00 1.70 -6.79
CA GLU A 91 -19.07 1.06 -7.59
C GLU A 91 -20.39 0.85 -6.82
N GLY A 92 -20.73 1.81 -5.95
CA GLY A 92 -21.95 1.77 -5.14
C GLY A 92 -21.90 0.78 -3.96
N LYS A 93 -20.77 0.09 -3.75
CA LYS A 93 -20.58 -0.83 -2.61
C LYS A 93 -19.72 -0.19 -1.53
N PRO A 94 -20.09 -0.31 -0.25
CA PRO A 94 -19.21 0.08 0.84
C PRO A 94 -18.00 -0.87 0.88
N LYS A 95 -16.81 -0.29 1.04
CA LYS A 95 -15.51 -0.95 1.17
C LYS A 95 -14.73 -0.30 2.31
N VAL A 96 -13.75 -1.00 2.85
CA VAL A 96 -12.88 -0.54 3.94
C VAL A 96 -11.41 -0.62 3.53
N ALA A 97 -10.63 0.40 3.88
CA ALA A 97 -9.17 0.37 3.85
C ALA A 97 -8.62 0.79 5.22
N LYS A 98 -7.72 -0.02 5.78
CA LYS A 98 -7.02 0.25 7.03
C LYS A 98 -5.60 0.69 6.70
N ASP A 99 -5.30 1.94 6.96
CA ASP A 99 -4.07 2.59 6.53
C ASP A 99 -3.21 3.00 7.72
N ARG A 100 -1.89 2.86 7.55
CA ARG A 100 -0.89 3.49 8.41
C ARG A 100 -0.43 4.80 7.80
N ILE A 101 -0.33 5.84 8.61
CA ILE A 101 0.33 7.09 8.21
C ILE A 101 1.85 6.87 8.22
N GLU A 102 2.50 6.92 7.06
CA GLU A 102 3.96 6.76 6.95
C GLU A 102 4.71 8.10 6.98
N ALA A 103 4.08 9.17 6.51
CA ALA A 103 4.69 10.50 6.52
C ALA A 103 3.63 11.59 6.63
N VAL A 104 3.96 12.64 7.38
CA VAL A 104 3.22 13.91 7.43
C VAL A 104 4.26 15.02 7.41
N ASP A 105 4.19 15.88 6.39
CA ASP A 105 5.05 17.07 6.29
C ASP A 105 4.14 18.28 6.03
N PRO A 106 3.84 19.09 7.07
CA PRO A 106 2.99 20.27 6.93
C PRO A 106 3.58 21.35 6.04
N GLU A 107 4.91 21.51 6.00
CA GLU A 107 5.57 22.53 5.18
C GLU A 107 5.42 22.22 3.69
N LYS A 108 5.48 20.92 3.34
CA LYS A 108 5.27 20.43 1.98
C LYS A 108 3.81 20.10 1.65
N ASN A 109 2.88 20.27 2.59
CA ASN A 109 1.50 19.79 2.47
C ASN A 109 1.41 18.30 2.04
N LEU A 110 2.33 17.47 2.54
CA LEU A 110 2.44 16.06 2.18
C LEU A 110 1.77 15.18 3.25
N ARG A 111 1.11 14.13 2.78
CA ARG A 111 0.67 13.01 3.61
C ARG A 111 0.84 11.71 2.82
N LYS A 112 1.46 10.70 3.44
CA LYS A 112 1.67 9.38 2.84
C LYS A 112 0.99 8.31 3.69
N PHE A 113 0.28 7.41 3.02
CA PHE A 113 -0.37 6.27 3.64
C PHE A 113 0.19 4.97 3.07
N ARG A 114 0.13 3.93 3.88
CA ARG A 114 0.34 2.56 3.45
C ARG A 114 -0.87 1.73 3.86
N VAL A 115 -1.44 1.00 2.91
CA VAL A 115 -2.55 0.09 3.17
C VAL A 115 -2.02 -1.13 3.93
N LEU A 116 -2.63 -1.43 5.07
CA LEU A 116 -2.33 -2.61 5.88
C LEU A 116 -3.33 -3.74 5.62
N GLU A 117 -4.61 -3.41 5.57
CA GLU A 117 -5.73 -4.34 5.42
C GLU A 117 -6.86 -3.67 4.62
N GLY A 118 -7.80 -4.46 4.09
CA GLY A 118 -9.03 -3.93 3.50
C GLY A 118 -9.40 -4.54 2.15
N ASP A 119 -10.52 -4.09 1.60
CA ASP A 119 -11.07 -4.61 0.35
C ASP A 119 -10.15 -4.35 -0.84
N VAL A 120 -9.37 -3.27 -0.82
CA VAL A 120 -8.42 -2.94 -1.89
C VAL A 120 -7.32 -3.99 -2.04
N LEU A 121 -6.95 -4.70 -0.95
CA LEU A 121 -5.93 -5.74 -1.00
C LEU A 121 -6.41 -7.06 -1.65
N LYS A 122 -7.71 -7.16 -1.97
CA LYS A 122 -8.24 -8.27 -2.79
C LYS A 122 -7.87 -8.11 -4.27
N GLU A 123 -7.63 -6.88 -4.70
CA GLU A 123 -7.34 -6.51 -6.08
C GLU A 123 -5.83 -6.25 -6.29
N TYR A 124 -5.14 -5.75 -5.27
CA TYR A 124 -3.71 -5.44 -5.30
C TYR A 124 -2.98 -6.05 -4.09
N LYS A 125 -1.77 -6.57 -4.29
CA LYS A 125 -1.06 -7.29 -3.21
C LYS A 125 -0.49 -6.35 -2.14
N THR A 126 -0.03 -5.17 -2.54
CA THR A 126 0.70 -4.22 -1.70
C THR A 126 0.51 -2.79 -2.19
N PHE A 127 0.68 -1.82 -1.28
CA PHE A 127 0.72 -0.37 -1.53
C PHE A 127 1.80 0.29 -0.67
#